data_AF-A0A924RXR2-F1
#
_entry.id   AF-A0A924RXR2-F1
#
_cell.length_a   1.000
_cell.length_b   1.000
_cell.length_c   1.000
_cell.angle_alpha   90.00
_cell.angle_beta   90.00
_cell.angle_gamma   90.00
#
_symmetry.space_group_name_H-M   'P 1'
#
loop_
_entity.id
_entity.type
_entity.pdbx_description
1 polymer ?
#
loop_
_entity_poly.entity_id
_entity_poly.type
_entity_poly.pdbx_seq_one_letter_code
_entity_poly.pdbx_strand_id
1 'polypeptide(L)'
;IGGELWGKLTQGGWGVIFPRSDLGPYANEPIERLRELHASGALDAYARHPSQLYQAFLEGLVMFVVLFVYSRKPRPRYAVSGLFALLYGLFRFLVEFVRVPDENIGYLAFGWLTMGQVLSLPLVLLGIGLLWLSRRAPVLGAAPSTLAATP
;
A
#
# COMPACT_ATOMS: atom_id res chain seq x y z
N ILE A 1 -3.18 -14.32 -4.21
CA ILE A 1 -1.86 -13.73 -3.90
C ILE A 1 -0.80 -14.73 -4.35
N GLY A 2 0.03 -14.38 -5.33
CA GLY A 2 0.91 -15.31 -6.06
C GLY A 2 2.15 -15.77 -5.30
N GLY A 3 2.39 -15.26 -4.09
CA GLY A 3 3.57 -15.59 -3.29
C GLY A 3 4.85 -14.89 -3.76
N GLU A 4 4.74 -13.86 -4.61
CA GLU A 4 5.83 -12.93 -4.94
C GLU A 4 5.87 -11.70 -4.00
N LEU A 5 6.80 -10.75 -4.19
CA LEU A 5 6.79 -9.42 -3.53
C LEU A 5 6.72 -9.44 -1.99
N TRP A 6 7.29 -10.47 -1.35
CA TRP A 6 7.33 -10.61 0.10
C TRP A 6 8.07 -9.45 0.78
N GLY A 7 7.77 -9.26 2.06
CA GLY A 7 8.43 -8.26 2.89
C GLY A 7 9.80 -8.69 3.41
N LYS A 8 10.37 -7.83 4.24
CA LYS A 8 11.59 -8.09 5.01
C LYS A 8 11.37 -9.26 5.97
N LEU A 9 12.48 -9.85 6.43
CA LEU A 9 12.46 -10.85 7.49
C LEU A 9 11.83 -10.28 8.75
N THR A 10 11.11 -11.11 9.49
CA THR A 10 10.41 -10.72 10.71
C THR A 10 10.56 -11.81 11.76
N GLN A 11 10.65 -11.39 13.02
CA GLN A 11 10.63 -12.28 14.18
C GLN A 11 9.24 -12.33 14.82
N GLY A 12 8.24 -11.70 14.20
CA GLY A 12 6.86 -11.75 14.67
C GLY A 12 6.24 -13.12 14.43
N GLY A 13 5.49 -13.65 15.41
CA GLY A 13 4.81 -14.94 15.30
C GLY A 13 3.71 -15.03 14.21
N TRP A 14 3.46 -13.93 13.49
CA TRP A 14 2.55 -13.84 12.35
C TRP A 14 3.30 -13.77 11.00
N GLY A 15 4.62 -13.93 11.01
CA GLY A 15 5.41 -14.00 9.78
C GLY A 15 4.98 -15.20 8.91
N VAL A 16 5.13 -15.04 7.61
CA VAL A 16 4.80 -16.08 6.63
C VAL A 16 6.07 -16.53 5.93
N ILE A 17 6.26 -17.84 5.83
CA ILE A 17 7.36 -18.45 5.08
C ILE A 17 6.91 -18.63 3.63
N PHE A 18 7.64 -18.00 2.72
CA PHE A 18 7.34 -18.04 1.29
C PHE A 18 8.28 -19.05 0.60
N PRO A 19 7.76 -20.13 0.00
CA PRO A 19 8.59 -21.17 -0.62
C PRO A 19 9.47 -20.68 -1.77
N ARG A 20 9.06 -19.58 -2.43
CA ARG A 20 9.80 -18.95 -3.54
C ARG A 20 10.71 -17.80 -3.08
N SER A 21 10.77 -17.52 -1.78
CA SER A 21 11.70 -16.52 -1.25
C SER A 21 13.10 -17.09 -1.04
N ASP A 22 14.06 -16.21 -0.77
CA ASP A 22 15.40 -16.65 -0.36
C ASP A 22 15.34 -17.37 1.00
N LEU A 23 15.45 -18.70 0.94
CA LEU A 23 15.51 -19.64 2.07
C LEU A 23 16.95 -20.14 2.33
N GLY A 24 17.97 -19.48 1.77
CA GLY A 24 19.37 -19.86 1.91
C GLY A 24 19.63 -21.32 1.49
N PRO A 25 20.12 -22.19 2.39
CA PRO A 25 20.45 -23.58 2.05
C PRO A 25 19.24 -24.42 1.61
N TYR A 26 18.02 -24.00 1.93
CA TYR A 26 16.80 -24.74 1.61
C TYR A 26 16.12 -24.28 0.32
N ALA A 27 16.71 -23.36 -0.43
CA ALA A 27 16.08 -22.73 -1.60
C ALA A 27 15.67 -23.72 -2.70
N ASN A 28 16.35 -24.87 -2.80
CA ASN A 28 16.11 -25.87 -3.83
C ASN A 28 15.44 -27.16 -3.29
N GLU A 29 15.01 -27.15 -2.04
CA GLU A 29 14.34 -28.31 -1.44
C GLU A 29 12.91 -28.49 -2.01
N PRO A 30 12.42 -29.74 -2.17
CA PRO A 30 11.06 -29.97 -2.60
C PRO A 30 10.04 -29.48 -1.58
N ILE A 31 8.83 -29.15 -2.03
CA ILE A 31 7.80 -28.52 -1.19
C ILE A 31 7.39 -29.39 0.00
N GLU A 32 7.45 -30.71 -0.15
CA GLU A 32 7.21 -31.69 0.89
C GLU A 32 8.23 -31.55 2.02
N ARG A 33 9.51 -31.43 1.67
CA ARG A 33 10.59 -31.24 2.65
C ARG A 33 10.50 -29.88 3.33
N LEU A 34 10.15 -28.83 2.61
CA LEU A 34 9.92 -27.50 3.18
C LEU A 34 8.78 -27.49 4.21
N ARG A 35 7.73 -28.29 4.01
CA ARG A 35 6.63 -28.45 5.00
C ARG A 35 7.11 -29.12 6.28
N GLU A 36 7.95 -30.15 6.17
CA GLU A 36 8.54 -30.80 7.34
C GLU A 36 9.46 -29.84 8.11
N LEU A 37 10.30 -29.09 7.40
CA LEU A 37 11.19 -28.09 8.00
C LEU A 37 10.42 -26.93 8.64
N HIS A 38 9.29 -26.53 8.05
CA HIS A 38 8.36 -25.60 8.67
C HIS A 38 7.76 -26.18 9.95
N ALA A 39 7.30 -27.43 9.92
CA ALA A 39 6.71 -28.09 11.09
C ALA A 39 7.71 -28.30 12.24
N SER A 40 9.00 -28.43 11.94
CA SER A 40 10.06 -28.53 12.94
C SER A 40 10.56 -27.16 13.45
N GLY A 41 10.08 -26.05 12.90
CA GLY A 41 10.54 -24.69 13.22
C GLY A 41 11.89 -24.30 12.59
N ALA A 42 12.48 -25.17 11.77
CA ALA A 42 13.78 -24.91 11.13
C ALA A 42 13.75 -23.73 10.15
N LEU A 43 12.56 -23.33 9.69
CA LEU A 43 12.36 -22.22 8.75
C LEU A 43 11.94 -20.90 9.41
N ASP A 44 11.77 -20.85 10.74
CA ASP A 44 11.24 -19.67 11.44
C ASP A 44 12.10 -18.42 11.20
N ALA A 45 13.42 -18.59 11.07
CA ALA A 45 14.35 -17.51 10.76
C ALA A 45 14.14 -16.88 9.37
N TYR A 46 13.42 -17.56 8.48
CA TYR A 46 13.09 -17.11 7.13
C TYR A 46 11.68 -16.55 7.02
N ALA A 47 10.96 -16.40 8.13
CA ALA A 47 9.64 -15.81 8.16
C ALA A 47 9.70 -14.34 7.72
N ARG A 48 8.76 -13.92 6.85
CA ARG A 48 8.71 -12.58 6.27
C ARG A 48 7.38 -11.89 6.52
N HIS A 49 7.40 -10.57 6.51
CA HIS A 49 6.19 -9.77 6.51
C HIS A 49 5.34 -10.10 5.26
N PRO A 50 4.05 -10.48 5.39
CA PRO A 50 3.15 -10.62 4.25
C PRO A 50 2.68 -9.25 3.73
N SER A 51 3.62 -8.48 3.18
CA SER A 51 3.44 -7.13 2.61
C SER A 51 2.25 -7.02 1.67
N GLN A 52 1.96 -8.06 0.88
CA GLN A 52 0.82 -8.11 -0.04
C GLN A 52 -0.52 -8.05 0.69
N LEU A 53 -0.64 -8.69 1.87
CA LEU A 53 -1.84 -8.59 2.70
C LEU A 53 -1.97 -7.18 3.28
N TYR A 54 -0.84 -6.56 3.68
CA TYR A 54 -0.86 -5.18 4.16
C TYR A 54 -1.28 -4.21 3.05
N GLN A 55 -0.81 -4.39 1.82
CA GLN A 55 -1.23 -3.60 0.65
C GLN A 55 -2.69 -3.81 0.31
N ALA A 56 -3.15 -5.07 0.20
CA ALA A 56 -4.53 -5.38 -0.11
C ALA A 56 -5.48 -4.80 0.96
N PHE A 57 -5.07 -4.84 2.23
CA PHE A 57 -5.83 -4.25 3.32
C PHE A 57 -5.82 -2.72 3.27
N LEU A 58 -4.65 -2.08 3.23
CA LEU A 58 -4.53 -0.61 3.29
C LEU A 58 -4.98 0.07 2.00
N GLU A 59 -4.39 -0.32 0.86
CA GLU A 59 -4.65 0.30 -0.45
C GLU A 59 -5.93 -0.21 -1.12
N GLY A 60 -6.41 -1.39 -0.72
CA GLY A 60 -7.69 -1.93 -1.16
C GLY A 60 -8.82 -1.58 -0.21
N LEU A 61 -8.95 -2.35 0.88
CA LEU A 61 -10.12 -2.29 1.76
C LEU A 61 -10.25 -0.96 2.52
N VAL A 62 -9.21 -0.54 3.23
CA VAL A 62 -9.23 0.68 4.04
C VAL A 62 -9.40 1.90 3.14
N MET A 63 -8.63 1.99 2.04
CA MET A 63 -8.78 3.06 1.05
C MET A 63 -10.21 3.15 0.52
N PHE A 64 -10.78 2.02 0.11
CA PHE A 64 -12.15 1.96 -0.40
C PHE A 64 -13.16 2.43 0.65
N VAL A 65 -13.11 1.90 1.87
CA VAL A 65 -14.04 2.27 2.94
C VAL A 65 -13.96 3.77 3.26
N VAL A 66 -12.75 4.30 3.41
CA VAL A 66 -12.55 5.72 3.75
C VAL A 66 -13.09 6.63 2.65
N LEU A 67 -12.74 6.36 1.39
CA LEU A 67 -13.19 7.18 0.27
C LEU A 67 -14.68 7.03 0.01
N PHE A 68 -15.21 5.81 0.07
CA PHE A 68 -16.63 5.55 -0.08
C PHE A 68 -17.43 6.32 0.98
N VAL A 69 -17.09 6.17 2.26
CA VAL A 69 -17.77 6.89 3.34
C VAL A 69 -17.61 8.40 3.22
N TYR A 70 -16.41 8.88 2.88
CA TYR A 70 -16.14 10.31 2.75
C TYR A 70 -16.93 10.96 1.60
N SER A 71 -17.04 10.27 0.47
CA SER A 71 -17.69 10.75 -0.76
C SER A 71 -19.21 10.59 -0.80
N ARG A 72 -19.83 9.92 0.19
CA ARG A 72 -21.30 9.77 0.29
C ARG A 72 -22.07 11.09 0.35
N LYS A 73 -21.41 12.19 0.71
CA LYS A 73 -21.99 13.54 0.74
C LYS A 73 -21.30 14.40 -0.32
N PRO A 74 -22.00 15.38 -0.92
CA PRO A 74 -21.37 16.36 -1.80
C PRO A 74 -20.15 17.00 -1.13
N ARG A 75 -19.01 16.96 -1.80
CA ARG A 75 -17.75 17.53 -1.30
C ARG A 75 -17.27 18.67 -2.19
N PRO A 76 -16.53 19.63 -1.64
CA PRO A 76 -15.83 20.63 -2.42
C PRO A 76 -14.94 19.97 -3.48
N ARG A 77 -14.73 20.67 -4.61
CA ARG A 77 -13.74 20.27 -5.60
C ARG A 77 -12.38 20.01 -4.91
N TYR A 78 -11.61 19.06 -5.44
CA TYR A 78 -10.31 18.59 -4.92
C TYR A 78 -10.35 17.74 -3.64
N ALA A 79 -11.43 17.76 -2.86
CA ALA A 79 -11.44 17.11 -1.54
C ALA A 79 -11.25 15.58 -1.61
N VAL A 80 -11.97 14.89 -2.50
CA VAL A 80 -11.91 13.42 -2.61
C VAL A 80 -10.58 12.98 -3.23
N SER A 81 -10.14 13.62 -4.31
CA SER A 81 -8.84 13.33 -4.95
C SER A 81 -7.66 13.65 -4.03
N GLY A 82 -7.73 14.74 -3.27
CA GLY A 82 -6.72 15.09 -2.28
C GLY A 82 -6.64 14.08 -1.14
N LEU A 83 -7.79 13.59 -0.67
CA LEU A 83 -7.84 12.51 0.33
C LEU A 83 -7.25 11.21 -0.20
N PHE A 84 -7.59 10.81 -1.43
CA PHE A 84 -7.01 9.63 -2.08
C PHE A 84 -5.48 9.75 -2.19
N ALA A 85 -4.98 10.86 -2.74
CA ALA A 85 -3.54 11.08 -2.92
C ALA A 85 -2.78 11.05 -1.59
N LEU A 86 -3.32 11.74 -0.57
CA LEU A 86 -2.72 11.75 0.76
C LEU A 86 -2.66 10.35 1.39
N LEU A 87 -3.79 9.63 1.39
CA LEU A 87 -3.86 8.29 1.97
C LEU A 87 -2.98 7.31 1.21
N TYR A 88 -3.01 7.33 -0.13
CA TYR A 88 -2.22 6.40 -0.92
C TYR A 88 -0.73 6.63 -0.71
N GLY A 89 -0.27 7.90 -0.74
CA GLY A 89 1.11 8.24 -0.43
C GLY A 89 1.51 7.80 0.98
N LEU A 90 0.65 7.99 1.98
CA LEU A 90 0.93 7.56 3.35
C LEU A 90 1.00 6.03 3.49
N PHE A 91 0.04 5.30 2.92
CA PHE A 91 0.03 3.84 2.98
C PHE A 91 1.25 3.24 2.28
N ARG A 92 1.62 3.78 1.11
CA ARG A 92 2.83 3.36 0.40
C ARG A 92 4.08 3.62 1.22
N PHE A 93 4.21 4.81 1.80
CA PHE A 93 5.34 5.16 2.65
C PHE A 93 5.47 4.21 3.86
N LEU A 94 4.34 3.86 4.50
CA LEU A 94 4.31 2.94 5.65
C LEU A 94 4.64 1.50 5.28
N VAL A 95 4.03 0.97 4.21
CA VAL A 95 4.26 -0.41 3.75
C VAL A 95 5.70 -0.62 3.30
N GLU A 96 6.33 0.42 2.76
CA GLU A 96 7.71 0.33 2.28
C GLU A 96 8.73 0.05 3.40
N PHE A 97 8.43 0.39 4.66
CA PHE A 97 9.28 0.01 5.80
C PHE A 97 9.39 -1.50 5.99
N VAL A 98 8.35 -2.25 5.62
CA VAL A 98 8.30 -3.71 5.74
C VAL A 98 8.53 -4.42 4.41
N ARG A 99 8.65 -3.69 3.29
CA ARG A 99 9.00 -4.26 1.98
C ARG A 99 10.50 -4.37 1.77
N VAL A 100 10.91 -5.37 0.99
CA VAL A 100 12.25 -5.39 0.41
C VAL A 100 12.27 -4.45 -0.80
N PRO A 101 13.24 -3.53 -0.92
CA PRO A 101 13.37 -2.69 -2.11
C PRO A 101 13.77 -3.56 -3.32
N ASP A 102 13.44 -3.08 -4.53
CA ASP A 102 13.83 -3.77 -5.77
C ASP A 102 15.34 -3.95 -5.85
N GLU A 103 15.77 -5.15 -6.27
CA GLU A 103 17.18 -5.58 -6.34
C GLU A 103 18.04 -4.64 -7.20
N ASN A 104 17.44 -4.02 -8.23
CA ASN A 104 18.13 -3.13 -9.16
C ASN A 104 18.43 -1.73 -8.60
N ILE A 105 17.68 -1.28 -7.58
CA ILE A 105 17.80 0.08 -7.03
C ILE A 105 18.36 0.05 -5.60
N GLY A 106 17.95 -0.94 -4.80
CA GLY A 106 18.35 -1.03 -3.40
C GLY A 106 17.91 0.17 -2.56
N TYR A 107 18.69 0.48 -1.53
CA TYR A 107 18.45 1.63 -0.65
C TYR A 107 19.23 2.85 -1.14
N LEU A 108 18.57 4.02 -1.20
CA LEU A 108 19.10 5.24 -1.83
C LEU A 108 19.85 6.17 -0.87
N ALA A 109 19.44 6.31 0.40
CA ALA A 109 20.09 7.24 1.34
C ALA A 109 20.30 6.59 2.72
N PHE A 110 21.57 6.61 3.19
CA PHE A 110 22.01 6.09 4.49
C PHE A 110 21.50 4.66 4.82
N GLY A 111 21.19 3.87 3.80
CA GLY A 111 20.73 2.48 3.95
C GLY A 111 19.31 2.30 4.50
N TRP A 112 18.53 3.36 4.70
CA TRP A 112 17.15 3.25 5.23
C TRP A 112 16.07 3.74 4.26
N LEU A 113 16.41 4.67 3.36
CA LEU A 113 15.47 5.27 2.42
C LEU A 113 15.33 4.42 1.14
N THR A 114 14.11 4.15 0.75
CA THR A 114 13.74 3.37 -0.46
C THR A 114 13.16 4.27 -1.55
N MET A 115 13.19 3.79 -2.80
CA MET A 115 12.58 4.52 -3.92
C MET A 115 11.06 4.68 -3.73
N GLY A 116 10.39 3.67 -3.16
CA GLY A 116 8.97 3.75 -2.83
C GLY A 116 8.65 4.89 -1.87
N GLN A 117 9.47 5.11 -0.84
CA GLN A 117 9.31 6.25 0.07
C GLN A 117 9.52 7.59 -0.63
N VAL A 118 10.56 7.71 -1.45
CA VAL A 118 10.84 8.93 -2.22
C VAL A 118 9.66 9.28 -3.14
N LEU A 119 9.15 8.31 -3.88
CA LEU A 119 8.01 8.51 -4.79
C LEU A 119 6.68 8.79 -4.05
N SER A 120 6.56 8.33 -2.80
CA SER A 120 5.38 8.58 -1.98
C SER A 120 5.29 10.03 -1.49
N LEU A 121 6.43 10.68 -1.21
CA LEU A 121 6.45 12.03 -0.66
C LEU A 121 5.80 13.10 -1.56
N PRO A 122 6.10 13.20 -2.88
CA PRO A 122 5.43 14.12 -3.78
C PRO A 122 3.91 13.94 -3.79
N LEU A 123 3.44 12.70 -3.69
CA LEU A 123 2.02 12.40 -3.70
C LEU A 123 1.33 12.78 -2.38
N VAL A 124 2.00 12.57 -1.24
CA VAL A 124 1.55 13.10 0.06
C VAL A 124 1.42 14.62 -0.01
N LEU A 125 2.42 15.32 -0.53
CA LEU A 125 2.42 16.78 -0.68
C LEU A 125 1.29 17.25 -1.61
N LEU A 126 1.07 16.54 -2.73
CA LEU A 126 -0.04 16.81 -3.64
C LEU A 126 -1.39 16.65 -2.92
N GLY A 127 -1.56 15.58 -2.15
CA GLY A 127 -2.76 15.36 -1.36
C GLY A 127 -3.04 16.48 -0.36
N ILE A 128 -2.02 16.91 0.38
CA ILE A 128 -2.10 18.06 1.29
C ILE A 128 -2.49 19.33 0.53
N GLY A 129 -1.85 19.61 -0.60
CA GLY A 129 -2.14 20.77 -1.45
C GLY A 129 -3.58 20.79 -1.96
N LEU A 130 -4.08 19.67 -2.47
CA LEU A 130 -5.46 19.53 -2.95
C LEU A 130 -6.48 19.71 -1.83
N LEU A 131 -6.21 19.13 -0.65
CA LEU A 131 -7.08 19.32 0.53
C LEU A 131 -7.08 20.77 1.01
N TRP A 132 -5.94 21.45 0.97
CA TRP A 132 -5.86 22.87 1.30
C TRP A 132 -6.66 23.73 0.31
N LEU A 133 -6.51 23.49 -1.00
CA LEU A 133 -7.28 24.15 -2.05
C LEU A 133 -8.79 23.89 -1.91
N SER A 134 -9.18 22.68 -1.49
CA SER A 134 -10.59 22.29 -1.32
C SER A 134 -11.33 23.16 -0.29
N ARG A 135 -10.62 23.73 0.69
CA ARG A 135 -11.22 24.61 1.73
C ARG A 135 -11.84 25.88 1.15
N ARG A 136 -11.40 26.31 -0.03
CA ARG A 136 -11.89 27.51 -0.72
C ARG A 136 -12.71 27.18 -1.97
N ALA A 137 -12.88 25.89 -2.28
CA ALA A 137 -13.51 25.46 -3.51
C ALA A 137 -15.04 25.30 -3.33
N PRO A 138 -15.84 25.57 -4.36
CA PRO A 138 -17.27 25.31 -4.31
C PRO A 138 -17.55 23.80 -4.29
N VAL A 139 -18.67 23.42 -3.68
CA VAL A 139 -19.28 22.10 -3.86
C VAL A 139 -19.96 22.11 -5.22
N LEU A 140 -19.52 21.23 -6.13
CA LEU A 140 -20.16 21.08 -7.43
C LEU A 140 -21.52 20.41 -7.24
N GLY A 141 -22.60 21.18 -7.35
CA GLY A 141 -23.96 20.64 -7.41
C GLY A 141 -24.27 20.07 -8.80
N ALA A 142 -25.30 19.22 -8.90
CA ALA A 142 -25.85 18.83 -10.19
C ALA A 142 -26.35 20.09 -10.92
N ALA A 143 -25.95 20.30 -12.17
CA ALA A 143 -26.44 21.42 -12.96
C ALA A 143 -27.98 21.34 -13.07
N PRO A 144 -28.73 22.45 -12.91
CA PRO A 144 -30.16 22.43 -13.13
C PRO A 144 -30.42 22.06 -14.60
N SER A 145 -31.29 21.07 -14.82
CA SER A 145 -31.71 20.63 -16.15
C SER A 145 -32.47 21.78 -16.83
N THR A 146 -31.78 22.58 -17.64
CA THR A 146 -32.35 23.71 -18.40
C THR A 146 -33.18 23.28 -19.61
N LEU A 147 -33.82 22.10 -19.59
CA LEU A 147 -34.58 21.56 -20.72
C LEU A 147 -36.12 21.72 -20.60
N ALA A 148 -36.62 22.58 -19.71
CA ALA A 148 -38.05 22.84 -19.57
C ALA A 148 -38.38 24.33 -19.69
N ALA A 149 -38.06 24.94 -20.82
CA ALA A 149 -38.68 26.20 -21.25
C ALA A 149 -38.38 26.45 -22.74
N THR A 150 -39.15 25.82 -23.62
CA THR A 150 -39.47 26.39 -24.93
C THR A 150 -40.99 26.62 -24.93
N PRO A 151 -41.46 27.76 -25.46
CA PRO A 151 -42.73 28.39 -25.08
C PRO A 151 -43.98 27.64 -25.57
#